data_AF-A0A2E5TZE2-F1
#
_entry.id   AF-A0A2E5TZE2-F1
#
_cell.length_a   1.000
_cell.length_b   1.000
_cell.length_c   1.000
_cell.angle_alpha   90.00
_cell.angle_beta   90.00
_cell.angle_gamma   90.00
#
_symmetry.space_group_name_H-M   'P 1'
#
loop_
_entity.id
_entity.type
_entity.pdbx_description
1 polymer ?
#
loop_
_entity_poly.entity_id
_entity_poly.type
_entity_poly.pdbx_seq_one_letter_code
_entity_poly.pdbx_strand_id
1 'polypeptide(L)'
;MSKKKTPKSKENNNQESLSTNLILAGKYISLGWIMVTPIIAFTFVGNLIDKKFNLPYLLTFIGLIIGLSIGIIGTVRILKMKN
;
A
#
# COMPACT_ATOMS: atom_id res chain seq x y z
N MET A 1 45.13 -15.92 -38.14
CA MET A 1 45.24 -16.74 -36.92
C MET A 1 44.23 -16.24 -35.89
N SER A 2 43.42 -17.17 -35.38
CA SER A 2 42.36 -17.17 -34.36
C SER A 2 41.78 -15.88 -33.73
N LYS A 3 40.44 -15.83 -33.80
CA LYS A 3 39.46 -15.12 -32.97
C LYS A 3 39.84 -15.00 -31.48
N LYS A 4 39.50 -13.87 -30.86
CA LYS A 4 38.87 -13.82 -29.53
C LYS A 4 37.79 -12.74 -29.50
N LYS A 5 36.56 -13.13 -29.89
CA LYS A 5 35.34 -12.47 -29.40
C LYS A 5 35.20 -12.89 -27.94
N THR A 6 35.37 -11.95 -27.01
CA THR A 6 35.00 -12.16 -25.62
C THR A 6 33.50 -12.49 -25.54
N PRO A 7 33.11 -13.45 -24.68
CA PRO A 7 31.73 -13.90 -24.60
C PRO A 7 30.86 -12.75 -24.10
N LYS A 8 29.78 -12.46 -24.85
CA LYS A 8 28.65 -11.68 -24.36
C LYS A 8 28.26 -12.22 -22.98
N SER A 9 28.45 -11.40 -21.95
CA SER A 9 27.76 -11.56 -20.66
C SER A 9 26.26 -11.62 -20.97
N LYS A 10 25.72 -12.84 -20.92
CA LYS A 10 24.29 -13.13 -20.94
C LYS A 10 23.84 -13.23 -19.50
N GLU A 11 23.89 -12.13 -18.77
CA GLU A 11 23.40 -12.09 -17.40
C GLU A 11 22.90 -10.68 -17.07
N ASN A 12 21.85 -10.21 -17.77
CA ASN A 12 21.17 -8.99 -17.31
C ASN A 12 19.70 -8.83 -17.70
N ASN A 13 19.02 -9.87 -18.18
CA ASN A 13 17.59 -9.74 -18.55
C ASN A 13 16.64 -10.20 -17.43
N ASN A 14 17.11 -11.06 -16.53
CA ASN A 14 16.30 -11.58 -15.41
C ASN A 14 16.35 -10.71 -14.17
N GLN A 15 17.47 -10.00 -13.92
CA GLN A 15 17.52 -9.06 -12.80
C GLN A 15 16.61 -7.85 -13.04
N GLU A 16 16.59 -7.31 -14.26
CA GLU A 16 15.69 -6.21 -14.64
C GLU A 16 14.22 -6.61 -14.55
N SER A 17 13.85 -7.84 -14.93
CA SER A 17 12.46 -8.30 -14.82
C SER A 17 12.03 -8.53 -13.38
N LEU A 18 12.91 -9.06 -12.52
CA LEU A 18 12.64 -9.24 -11.09
C LEU A 18 12.56 -7.91 -10.33
N SER A 19 13.46 -6.96 -10.60
CA SER A 19 13.40 -5.63 -9.99
C SER A 19 12.15 -4.87 -10.44
N THR A 20 11.76 -4.99 -11.73
CA THR A 20 10.55 -4.35 -12.24
C THR A 20 9.29 -4.96 -11.62
N ASN A 21 9.24 -6.28 -11.47
CA ASN A 21 8.15 -6.98 -10.79
C ASN A 21 8.09 -6.63 -9.30
N LEU A 22 9.24 -6.47 -8.64
CA LEU A 22 9.31 -6.04 -7.23
C LEU A 22 8.82 -4.60 -7.04
N ILE A 23 9.20 -3.70 -7.94
CA ILE A 23 8.71 -2.30 -7.95
C ILE A 23 7.19 -2.28 -8.19
N LEU A 24 6.68 -3.12 -9.10
CA LEU A 24 5.26 -3.23 -9.35
C LEU A 24 4.51 -3.78 -8.13
N ALA A 25 5.02 -4.84 -7.50
CA ALA A 25 4.49 -5.41 -6.27
C ALA A 25 4.49 -4.38 -5.13
N GLY A 26 5.60 -3.65 -4.94
CA GLY A 26 5.70 -2.57 -3.97
C GLY A 26 4.67 -1.47 -4.20
N LYS A 27 4.34 -1.15 -5.46
CA LYS A 27 3.31 -0.17 -5.81
C LYS A 27 1.89 -0.65 -5.46
N TYR A 28 1.60 -1.95 -5.60
CA TYR A 28 0.30 -2.49 -5.19
C TYR A 28 0.18 -2.61 -3.66
N ILE A 29 1.27 -2.99 -2.99
CA ILE A 29 1.33 -3.05 -1.52
C ILE A 29 1.13 -1.67 -0.93
N SER A 30 1.79 -0.64 -1.47
CA SER A 30 1.62 0.74 -1.00
C SER A 30 0.21 1.28 -1.26
N LEU A 31 -0.43 0.92 -2.37
CA LEU A 31 -1.84 1.23 -2.61
C LEU A 31 -2.75 0.60 -1.54
N GLY A 32 -2.53 -0.68 -1.20
CA GLY A 32 -3.26 -1.35 -0.13
C GLY A 32 -3.06 -0.67 1.23
N TRP A 33 -1.83 -0.21 1.51
CA TRP A 33 -1.51 0.51 2.75
C TRP A 33 -2.20 1.86 2.88
N ILE A 34 -2.44 2.56 1.77
CA ILE A 34 -3.19 3.82 1.79
C ILE A 34 -4.64 3.60 2.24
N MET A 35 -5.21 2.42 1.96
CA MET A 35 -6.55 2.06 2.43
C MET A 35 -6.53 1.56 3.88
N VAL A 36 -5.57 0.70 4.23
CA VAL A 36 -5.50 0.04 5.54
C VAL A 36 -5.10 1.02 6.66
N THR A 37 -4.17 1.93 6.40
CA THR A 37 -3.64 2.88 7.40
C THR A 37 -4.73 3.74 8.06
N PRO A 38 -5.59 4.46 7.32
CA PRO A 38 -6.65 5.26 7.95
C PRO A 38 -7.65 4.39 8.71
N ILE A 39 -8.00 3.21 8.20
CA ILE A 39 -8.92 2.30 8.90
C ILE A 39 -8.36 1.93 10.28
N ILE A 40 -7.10 1.48 10.34
CA ILE A 40 -6.47 1.11 11.61
C ILE A 40 -6.32 2.33 12.52
N ALA A 41 -5.84 3.46 11.99
CA ALA A 41 -5.63 4.68 12.78
C ALA A 41 -6.93 5.17 13.42
N PHE A 42 -8.01 5.34 12.65
CA PHE A 42 -9.28 5.82 13.17
C PHE A 42 -9.96 4.81 14.10
N THR A 43 -9.87 3.50 13.81
CA THR A 43 -10.41 2.45 14.69
C THR A 43 -9.66 2.42 16.02
N PHE A 44 -8.33 2.55 16.00
CA PHE A 44 -7.51 2.55 17.22
C PHE A 44 -7.76 3.79 18.08
N VAL A 45 -7.86 4.96 17.45
CA VAL A 45 -8.24 6.21 18.13
C VAL A 45 -9.64 6.09 18.72
N GLY A 46 -10.60 5.55 17.97
CA GLY A 46 -11.96 5.29 18.44
C GLY A 46 -11.98 4.42 19.69
N ASN A 47 -11.25 3.30 19.67
CA ASN A 47 -11.15 2.36 20.78
C ASN A 47 -10.43 2.95 22.01
N LEU A 48 -9.40 3.78 21.82
CA LEU A 48 -8.74 4.48 22.93
C LEU A 48 -9.69 5.45 23.64
N ILE A 49 -10.51 6.16 22.89
CA ILE A 49 -11.48 7.10 23.46
C ILE A 49 -12.65 6.33 24.10
N ASP A 50 -13.16 5.28 23.47
CA ASP A 50 -14.22 4.44 24.06
C ASP A 50 -13.77 3.87 25.41
N LYS A 51 -12.53 3.38 25.52
CA LYS A 51 -11.96 2.93 26.79
C LYS A 51 -11.83 4.04 27.84
N LYS A 52 -11.52 5.27 27.41
CA LYS A 52 -11.36 6.42 28.31
C LYS A 52 -12.69 6.96 28.83
N PHE A 53 -13.77 6.81 28.06
CA PHE A 53 -15.11 7.32 28.39
C PHE A 53 -16.11 6.22 28.77
N ASN A 54 -15.68 4.95 28.81
CA ASN A 54 -16.50 3.78 29.12
C ASN A 54 -17.76 3.66 28.23
N LEU A 55 -17.59 4.02 26.95
CA LEU A 55 -18.66 4.01 25.94
C LEU A 55 -18.78 2.60 25.32
N PRO A 56 -19.98 2.18 24.87
CA PRO A 56 -20.21 0.86 24.29
C PRO A 56 -19.72 0.79 22.83
N TYR A 57 -18.41 0.91 22.61
CA TYR A 57 -17.72 0.78 21.32
C TYR A 57 -18.25 1.68 20.17
N LEU A 58 -19.07 2.68 20.49
CA LEU A 58 -19.72 3.54 19.50
C LEU A 58 -18.68 4.34 18.71
N LEU A 59 -17.65 4.85 19.36
CA LEU A 59 -16.65 5.67 18.68
C LEU A 59 -15.71 4.83 17.83
N THR A 60 -15.45 3.58 18.21
CA THR A 60 -14.74 2.59 17.40
C THR A 60 -15.50 2.31 16.11
N PHE A 61 -16.82 2.15 16.19
CA PHE A 61 -17.67 1.92 15.02
C PHE A 61 -17.69 3.14 14.08
N ILE A 62 -17.81 4.34 14.64
CA ILE A 62 -17.75 5.60 13.89
C ILE A 62 -16.36 5.78 13.25
N GLY A 63 -15.30 5.51 14.01
CA GLY A 63 -13.91 5.54 13.53
C GLY A 63 -13.68 4.57 12.36
N LEU A 64 -14.29 3.38 12.42
CA LEU A 64 -14.22 2.41 11.34
C LEU A 64 -14.93 2.92 10.08
N ILE A 65 -16.13 3.47 10.19
CA ILE A 65 -16.87 4.05 9.06
C ILE A 65 -16.07 5.20 8.43
N ILE A 66 -15.58 6.13 9.25
CA ILE A 66 -14.79 7.28 8.81
C ILE A 66 -13.49 6.81 8.13
N GLY A 67 -12.78 5.85 8.74
CA GLY A 67 -11.57 5.26 8.20
C GLY A 67 -11.82 4.58 6.85
N LEU A 68 -12.95 3.89 6.69
CA LEU A 68 -13.35 3.28 5.42
C LEU A 68 -13.64 4.33 4.35
N SER A 69 -14.42 5.36 4.68
CA SER A 69 -14.73 6.45 3.75
C SER A 69 -13.47 7.17 3.28
N ILE A 70 -12.56 7.49 4.19
CA ILE A 70 -11.29 8.16 3.86
C ILE A 70 -10.40 7.24 3.01
N GLY A 71 -10.32 5.95 3.33
CA GLY A 71 -9.55 4.97 2.55
C GLY A 71 -10.06 4.84 1.12
N ILE A 72 -11.39 4.81 0.92
CA ILE A 72 -12.02 4.79 -0.40
C ILE A 72 -11.74 6.09 -1.15
N ILE A 73 -11.96 7.25 -0.52
CA ILE A 73 -11.72 8.57 -1.14
C ILE A 73 -10.24 8.71 -1.55
N GLY A 74 -9.31 8.29 -0.69
CA GLY A 74 -7.88 8.30 -0.99
C GLY A 74 -7.54 7.46 -2.22
N THR A 75 -8.11 6.26 -2.29
CA THR A 75 -7.92 5.34 -3.44
C THR A 75 -8.51 5.93 -4.73
N VAL A 76 -9.74 6.44 -4.69
CA VAL A 76 -10.40 7.08 -5.83
C VAL A 76 -9.60 8.30 -6.32
N ARG A 77 -9.05 9.10 -5.40
CA ARG A 77 -8.25 10.28 -5.75
C ARG A 77 -6.95 9.89 -6.45
N ILE A 78 -6.26 8.87 -5.96
CA ILE A 78 -5.04 8.33 -6.59
C ILE A 78 -5.34 7.76 -7.98
N LEU A 79 -6.47 7.05 -8.11
CA LEU A 79 -6.91 6.51 -9.40
C LEU A 79 -7.25 7.63 -10.40
N LYS A 80 -7.99 8.66 -9.96
CA LYS A 80 -8.37 9.80 -10.80
C LYS A 80 -7.16 10.64 -11.24
N MET A 81 -6.13 10.74 -10.41
CA MET A 81 -4.92 11.49 -10.72
C MET A 81 -3.98 10.77 -11.71
N LYS A 82 -4.26 9.49 -12.00
CA LYS A 82 -3.52 8.66 -12.95
C LYS A 82 -4.19 8.58 -14.34
N ASN A 83 -5.41 9.11 -14.48
CA ASN A 83 -6.18 9.23 -15.73
C ASN A 83 -6.19 10.68 -16.21
#